data_AF-A0A0Q5V3K2-F1
#
_entry.id   AF-A0A0Q5V3K2-F1
#
_cell.length_a   1.000
_cell.length_b   1.000
_cell.length_c   1.000
_cell.angle_alpha   90.00
_cell.angle_beta   90.00
_cell.angle_gamma   90.00
#
_symmetry.space_group_name_H-M   'P 1'
#
loop_
_entity.id
_entity.type
_entity.pdbx_description
1 polymer ?
#
loop_
_entity_poly.entity_id
_entity_poly.type
_entity_poly.pdbx_seq_one_letter_code
_entity_poly.pdbx_strand_id
1 'polypeptide(L)'
;MGDPYRIRSDDTWARARADYLAGVTAEEVCGRYDLGLRALRARAQREQWRRVDASDPEPLDDDLAMGSKAPALADMADICMRRVARAIDRNRSAEAMRWLRVHVALSAQARARPGDTPAPAMDEMHDVHSKKPCKPSPSPSAPINRSQRRRAAARGRVTGAQPP
;
A
#
# COMPACT_ATOMS: atom_id res chain seq x y z
N MET A 1 25.72 -13.53 39.55
CA MET A 1 24.88 -13.14 40.70
C MET A 1 23.56 -12.63 40.14
N GLY A 2 22.50 -13.43 40.23
CA GLY A 2 21.17 -13.02 39.77
C GLY A 2 20.54 -12.11 40.81
N ASP A 3 20.23 -10.89 40.42
CA ASP A 3 19.62 -9.89 41.29
C ASP A 3 18.29 -10.45 41.84
N PRO A 4 18.08 -10.45 43.17
CA PRO A 4 16.86 -10.98 43.77
C PRO A 4 15.67 -10.17 43.26
N TYR A 5 14.67 -10.89 42.76
CA TYR A 5 13.42 -10.41 42.15
C TYR A 5 12.94 -9.07 42.75
N ARG A 6 13.35 -7.95 42.15
CA ARG A 6 12.97 -6.60 42.59
C ARG A 6 11.53 -6.37 42.18
N ILE A 7 10.60 -6.70 43.06
CA ILE A 7 9.18 -6.40 42.86
C ILE A 7 9.05 -4.86 42.85
N ARG A 8 8.76 -4.29 41.68
CA ARG A 8 8.50 -2.86 41.50
C ARG A 8 7.08 -2.51 41.91
N SER A 9 6.89 -1.31 42.45
CA SER A 9 5.58 -0.78 42.81
C SER A 9 4.66 -0.68 41.59
N ASP A 10 3.35 -0.75 41.80
CA ASP A 10 2.39 -0.61 40.70
C ASP A 10 2.46 0.78 40.03
N ASP A 11 2.84 1.83 40.77
CA ASP A 11 3.09 3.16 40.19
C ASP A 11 4.23 3.13 39.14
N THR A 12 5.30 2.37 39.42
CA THR A 12 6.40 2.20 38.46
C THR A 12 5.91 1.48 37.20
N TRP A 13 5.06 0.47 37.36
CA TRP A 13 4.45 -0.25 36.25
C TRP A 13 3.48 0.61 35.44
N ALA A 14 2.72 1.50 36.08
CA ALA A 14 1.82 2.42 35.39
C ALA A 14 2.59 3.42 34.51
N ARG A 15 3.69 3.99 35.02
CA ARG A 15 4.57 4.87 34.23
C ARG A 15 5.25 4.12 33.07
N ALA A 16 5.75 2.91 33.33
CA ALA A 16 6.33 2.06 32.29
C ALA A 16 5.33 1.70 31.19
N ARG A 17 4.06 1.44 31.55
CA ARG A 17 2.97 1.24 30.59
C ARG A 17 2.73 2.48 29.73
N ALA A 18 2.65 3.66 30.35
CA ALA A 18 2.42 4.90 29.63
C ALA A 18 3.51 5.17 28.58
N ASP A 19 4.78 5.02 28.95
CA ASP A 19 5.91 5.18 28.02
C ASP A 19 5.90 4.13 26.90
N TYR A 20 5.59 2.87 27.24
CA TYR A 20 5.50 1.79 26.25
C TYR A 20 4.38 2.03 25.23
N LEU A 21 3.22 2.51 25.68
CA LEU A 21 2.09 2.86 24.82
C LEU A 21 2.32 4.15 24.02
N ALA A 22 3.07 5.10 24.57
CA ALA A 22 3.56 6.29 23.85
C ALA A 22 4.56 5.95 22.73
N GLY A 23 5.03 4.69 22.70
CA GLY A 23 5.81 4.13 21.61
C GLY A 23 7.30 4.03 21.87
N VAL A 24 7.75 4.30 23.10
CA VAL A 24 9.11 4.01 23.55
C VAL A 24 9.36 2.50 23.46
N THR A 25 10.59 2.11 23.09
CA THR A 25 10.93 0.69 22.95
C THR A 25 10.92 -0.03 24.31
N ALA A 26 10.61 -1.33 24.31
CA ALA A 26 10.58 -2.13 25.52
C ALA A 26 11.93 -2.15 26.27
N GLU A 27 13.05 -2.15 25.53
CA GLU A 27 14.40 -2.15 26.10
C GLU A 27 14.69 -0.83 26.83
N GLU A 28 14.29 0.29 26.24
CA GLU A 28 14.49 1.61 26.83
C GLU A 28 13.58 1.85 28.05
N VAL A 29 12.31 1.40 28.00
CA VAL A 29 11.43 1.38 29.17
C VAL A 29 12.04 0.53 30.29
N CYS A 30 12.56 -0.66 29.97
CA CYS A 30 13.24 -1.51 30.94
C CYS A 30 14.45 -0.85 31.59
N GLY A 31 15.27 -0.14 30.80
CA GLY A 31 16.42 0.60 31.32
C GLY A 31 16.03 1.77 32.24
N ARG A 32 14.95 2.50 31.91
CA ARG A 32 14.49 3.66 32.71
C ARG A 32 13.90 3.27 34.06
N TYR A 33 13.16 2.17 34.12
CA TYR A 33 12.41 1.75 35.32
C TYR A 33 13.05 0.57 36.06
N ASP A 34 14.23 0.13 35.64
CA ASP A 34 14.93 -1.07 36.14
C ASP A 34 13.99 -2.29 36.20
N LEU A 35 13.39 -2.58 35.04
CA LEU A 35 12.45 -3.68 34.82
C LEU A 35 13.07 -4.76 33.96
N GLY A 36 12.78 -6.03 34.26
CA GLY A 36 13.18 -7.13 33.39
C GLY A 36 12.36 -7.18 32.10
N LEU A 37 13.02 -7.28 30.94
CA LEU A 37 12.36 -7.36 29.62
C LEU A 37 11.32 -8.49 29.52
N ARG A 38 11.64 -9.65 30.11
CA ARG A 38 10.71 -10.80 30.16
C ARG A 38 9.48 -10.51 31.03
N ALA A 39 9.65 -9.79 32.14
CA ALA A 39 8.55 -9.40 33.02
C ALA A 39 7.65 -8.36 32.36
N LEU A 40 8.24 -7.35 31.69
CA LEU A 40 7.50 -6.35 30.92
C LEU A 40 6.65 -7.01 29.82
N ARG A 41 7.24 -7.91 29.02
CA ARG A 41 6.52 -8.64 27.96
C ARG A 41 5.41 -9.54 28.51
N ALA A 42 5.66 -10.24 29.62
CA ALA A 42 4.66 -11.10 30.27
C ALA A 42 3.48 -10.28 30.81
N ARG A 43 3.76 -9.12 31.42
CA ARG A 43 2.70 -8.22 31.91
C ARG A 43 1.94 -7.56 30.76
N ALA A 44 2.64 -7.08 29.73
CA ALA A 44 2.03 -6.53 28.51
C ALA A 44 1.11 -7.54 27.79
N GLN A 45 1.45 -8.83 27.79
CA GLN A 45 0.60 -9.91 27.27
C GLN A 45 -0.64 -10.13 28.14
N ARG A 46 -0.51 -10.12 29.47
CA ARG A 46 -1.62 -10.35 30.42
C ARG A 46 -2.60 -9.19 30.43
N GLU A 47 -2.09 -7.98 30.32
CA GLU A 47 -2.86 -6.74 30.36
C GLU A 47 -3.13 -6.15 28.96
N GLN A 48 -2.83 -6.90 27.90
CA GLN A 48 -3.12 -6.57 26.49
C GLN A 48 -2.56 -5.20 26.05
N TRP A 49 -1.37 -4.85 26.52
CA TRP A 49 -0.67 -3.61 26.11
C TRP A 49 0.06 -3.75 24.78
N ARG A 50 0.14 -4.96 24.21
CA ARG A 50 0.92 -5.17 22.99
C ARG A 50 0.20 -4.51 21.82
N ARG A 51 0.96 -3.94 20.91
CA ARG A 51 0.42 -3.39 19.66
C ARG A 51 -0.38 -4.40 18.83
N VAL A 52 -0.14 -5.70 19.02
CA VAL A 52 -0.91 -6.79 18.40
C VAL A 52 -2.23 -7.06 19.12
N ASP A 53 -2.30 -6.78 20.42
CA ASP A 53 -3.51 -6.93 21.23
C ASP A 53 -4.36 -5.64 21.23
N ALA A 54 -3.79 -4.50 20.80
CA ALA A 54 -4.57 -3.30 20.52
C ALA A 54 -5.62 -3.68 19.47
N SER A 55 -6.89 -3.40 19.77
CA SER A 55 -7.97 -3.56 18.80
C SER A 55 -7.54 -2.95 17.48
N ASP A 56 -7.81 -3.68 16.38
CA ASP A 56 -7.60 -3.16 15.04
C ASP A 56 -8.21 -1.75 15.02
N PRO A 57 -7.44 -0.70 14.63
CA PRO A 57 -8.01 0.63 14.55
C PRO A 57 -9.33 0.52 13.80
N GLU A 58 -10.38 1.12 14.34
CA GLU A 58 -11.67 1.17 13.63
C GLU A 58 -11.37 1.58 12.18
N PRO A 59 -11.95 0.87 11.19
CA PRO A 59 -11.81 1.25 9.80
C PRO A 59 -12.06 2.75 9.74
N LEU A 60 -11.10 3.49 9.21
CA LEU A 60 -11.28 4.92 9.01
C LEU A 60 -12.59 5.07 8.25
N ASP A 61 -13.55 5.80 8.83
CA ASP A 61 -14.80 6.07 8.14
C ASP A 61 -14.41 6.81 6.85
N ASP A 62 -14.53 6.14 5.70
CA ASP A 62 -14.14 6.72 4.40
C ASP A 62 -14.91 8.03 4.16
N ASP A 63 -16.09 8.16 4.79
CA ASP A 63 -16.92 9.37 4.81
C ASP A 63 -16.30 10.53 5.60
N LEU A 64 -15.53 10.28 6.67
CA LEU A 64 -14.73 11.29 7.36
C LEU A 64 -13.46 11.65 6.57
N ALA A 65 -12.90 10.71 5.80
CA ALA A 65 -11.80 10.97 4.87
C ALA A 65 -12.26 11.77 3.63
N MET A 66 -13.55 11.67 3.26
CA MET A 66 -14.20 12.42 2.16
C MET A 66 -14.16 13.94 2.37
N GLY A 67 -14.08 14.41 3.62
CA GLY A 67 -13.94 15.82 3.97
C GLY A 67 -12.53 16.37 3.72
N SER A 68 -11.52 15.50 3.66
CA SER A 68 -10.17 15.89 3.24
C SER A 68 -10.10 15.83 1.71
N LYS A 69 -9.99 16.99 1.07
CA LYS A 69 -9.80 17.05 -0.38
C LYS A 69 -8.61 16.16 -0.75
N ALA A 70 -8.87 15.13 -1.56
CA ALA A 70 -7.81 14.27 -2.07
C ALA A 70 -6.69 15.16 -2.66
N PRO A 71 -5.41 14.89 -2.32
CA PRO A 71 -4.30 15.76 -2.70
C PRO A 71 -4.32 15.97 -4.21
N ALA A 72 -4.04 17.21 -4.65
CA ALA A 72 -4.03 17.48 -6.07
C ALA A 72 -2.92 16.65 -6.72
N LEU A 73 -3.15 16.26 -7.96
CA LEU A 73 -2.21 15.44 -8.70
C LEU A 73 -0.85 16.13 -8.89
N ALA A 74 -0.86 17.47 -8.95
CA ALA A 74 0.33 18.31 -8.89
C ALA A 74 1.11 18.14 -7.57
N ASP A 75 0.41 18.17 -6.42
CA ASP A 75 1.04 18.00 -5.10
C ASP A 75 1.73 16.63 -4.99
N MET A 76 1.11 15.59 -5.54
CA MET A 76 1.70 14.25 -5.60
C MET A 76 2.93 14.20 -6.51
N ALA A 77 2.93 14.94 -7.62
CA ALA A 77 4.08 15.08 -8.50
C ALA A 77 5.26 15.77 -7.80
N ASP A 78 5.00 16.78 -6.97
CA ASP A 78 6.03 17.47 -6.16
C ASP A 78 6.63 16.56 -5.09
N ILE A 79 5.81 15.72 -4.44
CA ILE A 79 6.30 14.69 -3.50
C ILE A 79 7.27 13.75 -4.21
N CYS A 80 6.96 13.34 -5.45
CA CYS A 80 7.85 12.47 -6.22
C CYS A 80 9.20 13.14 -6.51
N MET A 81 9.22 14.42 -6.85
CA MET A 81 10.48 15.16 -7.06
C MET A 81 11.33 15.27 -5.79
N ARG A 82 10.71 15.48 -4.62
CA ARG A 82 11.44 15.44 -3.33
C ARG A 82 12.08 14.08 -3.08
N ARG A 83 11.41 12.99 -3.47
CA ARG A 83 11.97 11.63 -3.37
C ARG A 83 13.11 11.40 -4.36
N VAL A 84 13.04 11.96 -5.57
CA VAL A 84 14.16 11.93 -6.54
C VAL A 84 15.39 12.62 -5.96
N ALA A 85 15.25 13.85 -5.46
CA ALA A 85 16.36 14.59 -4.86
C ALA A 85 17.03 13.79 -3.73
N ARG A 86 16.23 13.27 -2.79
CA ARG A 86 16.73 12.45 -1.67
C ARG A 86 17.39 11.14 -2.12
N ALA A 87 16.97 10.57 -3.25
CA ALA A 87 17.58 9.37 -3.80
C ALA A 87 18.93 9.68 -4.47
N ILE A 88 19.05 10.83 -5.14
CA ILE A 88 20.31 11.33 -5.71
C ILE A 88 21.33 11.60 -4.59
N ASP A 89 20.93 12.29 -3.53
CA ASP A 89 21.81 12.58 -2.38
C ASP A 89 22.39 11.31 -1.73
N ARG A 90 21.66 10.19 -1.85
CA ARG A 90 22.07 8.87 -1.31
C ARG A 90 22.71 7.96 -2.35
N ASN A 91 22.98 8.48 -3.54
CA ASN A 91 23.53 7.76 -4.68
C ASN A 91 22.72 6.51 -5.09
N ARG A 92 21.38 6.55 -4.92
CA ARG A 92 20.46 5.45 -5.26
C ARG A 92 19.78 5.69 -6.62
N SER A 93 20.55 5.57 -7.69
CA SER A 93 20.12 5.86 -9.07
C SER A 93 18.86 5.12 -9.53
N ALA A 94 18.73 3.83 -9.20
CA ALA A 94 17.56 3.04 -9.57
C ALA A 94 16.26 3.50 -8.89
N GLU A 95 16.35 4.01 -7.65
CA GLU A 95 15.22 4.58 -6.94
C GLU A 95 14.84 5.95 -7.50
N ALA A 96 15.84 6.79 -7.80
CA ALA A 96 15.63 8.08 -8.46
C ALA A 96 14.89 7.90 -9.80
N MET A 97 15.33 6.97 -10.66
CA MET A 97 14.65 6.67 -11.93
C MET A 97 13.21 6.19 -11.75
N ARG A 98 12.94 5.40 -10.70
CA ARG A 98 11.59 4.92 -10.41
C ARG A 98 10.65 6.09 -10.07
N TRP A 99 11.07 6.97 -9.18
CA TRP A 99 10.28 8.15 -8.80
C TRP A 99 10.13 9.16 -9.94
N LEU A 100 11.13 9.29 -10.81
CA LEU A 100 11.05 10.13 -12.00
C LEU A 100 9.94 9.66 -12.95
N ARG A 101 9.83 8.35 -13.18
CA ARG A 101 8.75 7.78 -14.02
C ARG A 101 7.36 8.06 -13.45
N VAL A 102 7.22 7.93 -12.13
CA VAL A 102 5.96 8.24 -11.43
C VAL A 102 5.64 9.74 -11.56
N HIS A 103 6.61 10.63 -11.35
CA HIS A 103 6.44 12.07 -11.51
C HIS A 103 5.95 12.45 -12.92
N VAL A 104 6.56 11.88 -13.97
CA VAL A 104 6.16 12.12 -15.36
C VAL A 104 4.71 11.69 -15.60
N ALA A 105 4.32 10.51 -15.10
CA ALA A 105 2.96 10.01 -15.24
C ALA A 105 1.92 10.90 -14.53
N LEU A 106 2.21 11.32 -13.29
CA LEU A 106 1.32 12.21 -12.53
C LEU A 106 1.22 13.59 -13.20
N SER A 107 2.34 14.15 -13.66
CA SER A 107 2.37 15.46 -14.33
C SER A 107 1.60 15.45 -15.66
N ALA A 108 1.71 14.37 -16.42
CA ALA A 108 0.95 14.20 -17.66
C ALA A 108 -0.56 14.15 -17.38
N GLN A 109 -0.97 13.37 -16.38
CA GLN A 109 -2.36 13.27 -15.97
C GLN A 109 -2.91 14.59 -15.37
N ALA A 110 -2.09 15.35 -14.64
CA ALA A 110 -2.47 16.66 -14.10
C ALA A 110 -2.77 17.67 -15.22
N ARG A 111 -1.99 17.63 -16.31
CA ARG A 111 -2.20 18.46 -17.50
C ARG A 111 -3.36 17.96 -18.37
N ALA A 112 -3.56 16.64 -18.42
CA ALA A 112 -4.63 16.02 -19.19
C ALA A 112 -6.00 16.14 -18.52
N ARG A 113 -6.05 16.54 -17.25
CA ARG A 113 -7.30 16.91 -16.59
C ARG A 113 -7.65 18.33 -17.01
N PRO A 114 -8.58 18.55 -17.96
CA PRO A 114 -9.08 19.89 -18.22
C PRO A 114 -9.67 20.40 -16.90
N GLY A 115 -9.11 21.50 -16.40
CA GLY A 115 -9.80 22.28 -15.38
C GLY A 115 -11.11 22.78 -15.98
N ASP A 116 -12.19 22.71 -15.18
CA ASP A 116 -13.46 23.43 -15.33
C ASP A 116 -13.50 24.42 -16.50
N THR A 117 -13.82 23.93 -17.70
CA THR A 117 -14.38 24.82 -18.71
C THR A 117 -15.77 25.17 -18.18
N PRO A 118 -16.13 26.44 -17.87
CA PRO A 118 -17.53 26.76 -17.69
C PRO A 118 -18.25 26.29 -18.95
N ALA A 119 -19.30 25.50 -18.74
CA ALA A 119 -20.02 24.80 -19.80
C ALA A 119 -20.13 25.69 -21.05
N PRO A 120 -19.66 25.25 -22.23
CA PRO A 120 -19.96 25.99 -23.45
C PRO A 120 -21.49 26.06 -23.53
N ALA A 121 -22.01 27.29 -23.59
CA ALA A 121 -23.41 27.51 -23.87
C ALA A 121 -23.80 26.67 -25.08
N MET A 122 -24.83 25.86 -24.88
CA MET A 122 -25.43 24.98 -25.86
C MET A 122 -25.66 25.77 -27.14
N ASP A 123 -24.89 25.53 -28.18
CA ASP A 123 -25.41 25.66 -29.53
C ASP A 123 -24.73 24.71 -30.50
N GLU A 124 -25.56 24.20 -31.40
CA GLU A 124 -25.25 23.46 -32.61
C GLU A 124 -24.90 21.97 -32.50
N MET A 125 -25.97 21.18 -32.41
CA MET A 125 -26.04 19.81 -32.93
C MET A 125 -25.61 19.77 -34.41
N HIS A 126 -24.61 18.95 -34.73
CA HIS A 126 -24.48 18.38 -36.07
C HIS A 126 -24.55 16.86 -35.97
N ASP A 127 -25.66 16.32 -36.45
CA ASP A 127 -25.90 14.88 -36.62
C ASP A 127 -25.05 14.36 -37.78
N VAL A 128 -24.12 13.46 -37.49
CA VAL A 128 -23.39 12.68 -38.49
C VAL A 128 -23.47 11.20 -38.12
N HIS A 129 -24.67 10.64 -38.22
CA HIS A 129 -24.82 9.22 -38.49
C HIS A 129 -24.30 8.87 -39.90
N SER A 130 -22.98 8.72 -40.02
CA SER A 130 -22.36 8.02 -41.15
C SER A 130 -21.80 6.68 -40.67
N LYS A 131 -22.64 5.63 -40.70
CA LYS A 131 -22.25 4.25 -40.44
C LYS A 131 -21.28 3.77 -41.53
N LYS A 132 -19.97 3.74 -41.24
CA LYS A 132 -19.02 2.86 -41.93
C LYS A 132 -18.84 1.58 -41.12
N PRO A 133 -19.11 0.38 -41.64
CA PRO A 133 -18.79 -0.86 -40.92
C PRO A 133 -17.27 -1.04 -40.91
N CYS A 134 -16.64 -0.78 -39.77
CA CYS A 134 -15.26 -1.16 -39.54
C CYS A 134 -15.22 -2.67 -39.27
N LYS A 135 -14.59 -3.43 -40.16
CA LYS A 135 -14.33 -4.87 -39.97
C LYS A 135 -13.46 -5.06 -38.71
N PRO A 136 -13.74 -6.06 -37.84
CA PRO A 136 -12.89 -6.31 -36.70
C PRO A 136 -11.55 -6.88 -37.17
N SER A 137 -10.45 -6.19 -36.85
CA SER A 137 -9.10 -6.72 -36.92
C SER A 137 -8.95 -7.86 -35.90
N PRO A 138 -8.26 -8.98 -36.23
CA PRO A 138 -8.09 -10.08 -35.30
C PRO A 138 -7.22 -9.65 -34.11
N SER A 139 -7.79 -9.70 -32.91
CA SER A 139 -7.07 -9.51 -31.65
C SER A 139 -6.00 -10.60 -31.49
N PRO A 140 -4.77 -10.28 -31.06
CA PRO A 140 -3.79 -11.31 -30.72
C PRO A 140 -4.30 -12.13 -29.53
N SER A 141 -4.30 -13.44 -29.69
CA SER A 141 -4.82 -14.39 -28.70
C SER A 141 -4.10 -14.24 -27.36
N ALA A 142 -4.86 -14.14 -26.27
CA ALA A 142 -4.32 -14.13 -24.91
C ALA A 142 -3.49 -15.40 -24.64
N PRO A 143 -2.39 -15.31 -23.87
CA PRO A 143 -1.59 -16.48 -23.55
C PRO A 143 -2.41 -17.51 -22.77
N ILE A 144 -2.43 -18.75 -23.27
CA ILE A 144 -3.08 -19.92 -22.67
C ILE A 144 -2.65 -20.07 -21.20
N ASN A 145 -3.63 -20.01 -20.30
CA ASN A 145 -3.42 -20.21 -18.87
C ASN A 145 -3.05 -21.69 -18.57
N ARG A 146 -2.32 -21.93 -17.48
CA ARG A 146 -1.83 -23.24 -17.01
C ARG A 146 -2.92 -24.33 -16.97
N SER A 147 -4.16 -23.97 -16.67
CA SER A 147 -5.31 -24.89 -16.65
C SER A 147 -5.69 -25.40 -18.06
N GLN A 148 -5.53 -24.57 -19.09
CA GLN A 148 -5.76 -24.92 -20.48
C GLN A 148 -4.60 -25.77 -21.04
N ARG A 149 -3.34 -25.49 -20.66
CA ARG A 149 -2.18 -26.37 -20.98
C ARG A 149 -2.35 -27.79 -20.44
N ARG A 150 -2.84 -27.94 -19.20
CA ARG A 150 -3.12 -29.26 -18.61
C ARG A 150 -4.20 -30.03 -19.36
N ARG A 151 -5.27 -29.37 -19.81
CA ARG A 151 -6.35 -30.01 -20.59
C ARG A 151 -5.89 -30.44 -21.98
N ALA A 152 -5.05 -29.64 -22.66
CA ALA A 152 -4.49 -30.00 -23.95
C ALA A 152 -3.55 -31.22 -23.86
N ALA A 153 -2.71 -31.30 -22.82
CA ALA A 153 -1.82 -32.44 -22.58
C ALA A 153 -2.56 -33.73 -22.24
N ALA A 154 -3.73 -33.65 -21.58
CA ALA A 154 -4.57 -34.81 -21.30
C ALA A 154 -5.25 -35.38 -22.56
N ARG A 155 -5.60 -34.52 -23.53
CA ARG A 155 -6.18 -34.94 -24.82
C ARG A 155 -5.16 -35.60 -25.76
N GLY A 156 -3.87 -35.21 -25.69
CA GLY A 156 -2.81 -35.79 -26.51
C GLY A 156 -2.33 -37.19 -26.10
N ARG A 157 -2.77 -37.72 -24.95
CA ARG A 157 -2.38 -39.07 -24.47
C ARG A 157 -3.30 -40.20 -24.92
N VAL A 158 -4.45 -39.91 -25.51
CA VAL A 158 -5.49 -40.92 -25.81
C VAL A 158 -5.40 -41.44 -27.26
N THR A 159 -4.63 -40.80 -28.15
CA THR A 159 -4.52 -41.19 -29.57
C THR A 159 -3.36 -42.14 -29.90
N GLY A 160 -2.67 -42.68 -28.89
CA GLY A 160 -1.56 -43.62 -29.06
C GLY A 160 -1.92 -45.06 -28.67
N ALA A 161 -2.86 -45.68 -29.37
CA ALA A 161 -3.07 -47.13 -29.29
C ALA A 161 -3.54 -47.66 -30.65
N GLN A 162 -2.67 -48.36 -31.35
CA GLN A 162 -3.02 -49.20 -32.49
C GLN A 162 -2.34 -50.57 -32.28
N PRO A 163 -3.09 -51.68 -32.17
CA PRO A 163 -2.52 -53.00 -31.96
C PRO A 163 -2.10 -53.65 -33.31
N PRO A 164 -1.28 -54.72 -33.28
CA PRO A 164 -0.81 -55.42 -34.48
C PRO A 164 -1.92 -56.18 -35.21
#